data_AF-U6DJR4-F1
#
_entry.id   AF-U6DJR4-F1
#
_cell.length_a   1.000
_cell.length_b   1.000
_cell.length_c   1.000
_cell.angle_alpha   90.00
_cell.angle_beta   90.00
_cell.angle_gamma   90.00
#
_symmetry.space_group_name_H-M   'P 1'
#
loop_
_entity.id
_entity.type
_entity.pdbx_description
1 polymer ?
#
loop_
_entity_poly.entity_id
_entity_poly.type
_entity_poly.pdbx_seq_one_letter_code
_entity_poly.pdbx_strand_id
1 'polypeptide(L)'
;GYTNSIYTLSISSATQLGNVPWYSEACSSTLATTYSSGNQNEKQIVTTDLRQKCTESHTGTSASAPLAAGIIALTLEANKNLTWRDMQHLVVQTSKPAHLNANDWATNGVGRKVSHSYGYGLLDAGAMVTLAQNWTTVPPQRKCIIDILTEPKDIGKRLEVRKTVTACLGEPSHITRLEHAQARLTLSYNRRGDLAIHLVSPMGTRSTLLAARPHDYSADGFNDWAFMTTHSWDEDPSGEWVLEIENTSEANNYGTLTKFTLVLYGTAPEGPHTPPESSGCKTLTTSQACVVCEEGFSLHQKTCVQHCPPGFTPQVLDTHYSTENDVETIRASVCTPCHSSCATCQGLAPTDCLSCPSH
;
A
#
# COMPACT_ATOMS: atom_id res chain seq x y z
N GLY A 1 -19.15 3.76 -6.00
CA GLY A 1 -18.43 5.01 -5.67
C GLY A 1 -18.13 5.10 -4.20
N TYR A 2 -19.10 5.53 -3.38
CA TYR A 2 -18.92 5.84 -1.95
C TYR A 2 -18.20 4.76 -1.11
N THR A 3 -18.72 3.52 -1.09
CA THR A 3 -18.11 2.40 -0.32
C THR A 3 -16.76 1.92 -0.85
N ASN A 4 -16.40 2.31 -2.08
CA ASN A 4 -15.16 1.92 -2.73
C ASN A 4 -14.09 3.04 -2.64
N SER A 5 -14.39 4.15 -1.98
CA SER A 5 -13.43 5.22 -1.73
C SER A 5 -12.41 4.79 -0.69
N ILE A 6 -11.14 5.17 -0.84
CA ILE A 6 -10.12 4.95 0.20
C ILE A 6 -10.40 5.78 1.46
N TYR A 7 -11.17 6.86 1.32
CA TYR A 7 -11.48 7.80 2.40
C TYR A 7 -12.68 7.38 3.25
N THR A 8 -13.38 6.31 2.87
CA THR A 8 -14.48 5.74 3.64
C THR A 8 -14.05 4.43 4.28
N LEU A 9 -14.36 4.26 5.57
CA LEU A 9 -14.15 3.00 6.27
C LEU A 9 -15.40 2.15 6.07
N SER A 10 -15.39 1.30 5.04
CA SER A 10 -16.55 0.53 4.60
C SER A 10 -16.78 -0.70 5.48
N ILE A 11 -18.03 -0.87 5.93
CA ILE A 11 -18.45 -1.90 6.88
C ILE A 11 -19.55 -2.76 6.29
N SER A 12 -19.34 -4.07 6.31
CA SER A 12 -20.33 -5.10 5.96
C SER A 12 -21.11 -5.58 7.19
N SER A 13 -21.99 -6.56 6.99
CA SER A 13 -22.83 -7.14 8.05
C SER A 13 -22.60 -8.64 8.21
N ALA A 14 -22.69 -9.11 9.45
CA ALA A 14 -22.87 -10.51 9.80
C ALA A 14 -24.20 -10.71 10.52
N THR A 15 -24.84 -11.86 10.31
CA THR A 15 -26.01 -12.24 11.11
C THR A 15 -25.60 -12.66 12.53
N GLN A 16 -26.58 -12.83 13.43
CA GLN A 16 -26.33 -13.30 14.80
C GLN A 16 -25.56 -14.63 14.83
N LEU A 17 -25.84 -15.55 13.90
CA LEU A 17 -25.18 -16.85 13.80
C LEU A 17 -23.88 -16.80 12.97
N GLY A 18 -23.40 -15.60 12.63
CA GLY A 18 -22.14 -15.41 11.91
C GLY A 18 -22.21 -15.74 10.43
N ASN A 19 -23.39 -15.75 9.81
CA ASN A 19 -23.56 -16.00 8.38
C ASN A 19 -23.63 -14.70 7.58
N VAL A 20 -23.41 -14.79 6.26
CA VAL A 20 -23.54 -13.66 5.34
C VAL A 20 -25.03 -13.36 5.16
N PRO A 21 -25.52 -12.17 5.54
CA PRO A 21 -26.93 -11.82 5.36
C PRO A 21 -27.31 -11.76 3.88
N TRP A 22 -28.58 -12.05 3.56
CA TRP A 22 -29.11 -12.09 2.18
C TRP A 22 -29.00 -10.75 1.42
N TYR A 23 -28.89 -9.64 2.14
CA TYR A 23 -28.75 -8.29 1.58
C TYR A 23 -27.29 -7.83 1.47
N SER A 24 -26.32 -8.62 1.95
CA SER A 24 -24.93 -8.21 1.97
C SER A 24 -24.33 -8.22 0.57
N GLU A 25 -23.54 -7.18 0.27
CA GLU A 25 -22.79 -7.06 -0.98
C GLU A 25 -21.32 -7.41 -0.71
N ALA A 26 -20.77 -8.36 -1.47
CA ALA A 26 -19.36 -8.70 -1.38
C ALA A 26 -18.53 -7.79 -2.29
N CYS A 27 -17.48 -7.17 -1.76
CA CYS A 27 -16.54 -6.38 -2.55
C CYS A 27 -15.18 -6.30 -1.86
N SER A 28 -14.11 -6.18 -2.66
CA SER A 28 -12.75 -6.09 -2.13
C SER A 28 -12.42 -4.76 -1.44
N SER A 29 -13.33 -3.79 -1.46
CA SER A 29 -13.19 -2.50 -0.78
C SER A 29 -13.67 -2.50 0.69
N THR A 30 -14.39 -3.54 1.12
CA THR A 30 -14.84 -3.66 2.52
C THR A 30 -13.64 -3.84 3.45
N LEU A 31 -13.63 -3.13 4.58
CA LEU A 31 -12.56 -3.21 5.57
C LEU A 31 -12.88 -4.21 6.69
N ALA A 32 -14.10 -4.18 7.21
CA ALA A 32 -14.52 -5.04 8.33
C ALA A 32 -16.04 -5.21 8.38
N THR A 33 -16.52 -5.84 9.46
CA THR A 33 -17.90 -6.23 9.67
C THR A 33 -18.37 -5.90 11.09
N THR A 34 -19.66 -5.61 11.24
CA THR A 34 -20.36 -5.67 12.53
C THR A 34 -21.61 -6.52 12.41
N TYR A 35 -22.23 -6.86 13.54
CA TYR A 35 -23.51 -7.56 13.53
C TYR A 35 -24.65 -6.67 13.01
N SER A 36 -25.63 -7.31 12.39
CA SER A 36 -26.93 -6.74 12.02
C SER A 36 -27.99 -7.85 11.98
N SER A 37 -29.08 -7.64 11.25
CA SER A 37 -30.18 -8.57 11.07
C SER A 37 -29.81 -9.81 10.24
N GLY A 38 -30.54 -10.90 10.45
CA GLY A 38 -30.46 -12.12 9.64
C GLY A 38 -31.83 -12.61 9.20
N ASN A 39 -32.03 -13.92 9.26
CA ASN A 39 -33.34 -14.53 9.03
C ASN A 39 -34.32 -14.26 10.20
N GLN A 40 -35.57 -14.71 10.09
CA GLN A 40 -36.60 -14.47 11.12
C GLN A 40 -36.32 -15.10 12.49
N ASN A 41 -35.43 -16.10 12.56
CA ASN A 41 -35.03 -16.77 13.79
C ASN A 41 -33.82 -16.09 14.46
N GLU A 42 -33.20 -15.12 13.79
CA GLU A 42 -32.06 -14.36 14.30
C GLU A 42 -32.51 -12.98 14.81
N LYS A 43 -31.85 -12.49 15.85
CA LYS A 43 -32.12 -11.16 16.40
C LYS A 43 -31.70 -10.06 15.42
N GLN A 44 -32.28 -8.88 15.64
CA GLN A 44 -32.04 -7.66 14.86
C GLN A 44 -31.46 -6.58 15.79
N ILE A 45 -31.22 -5.38 15.25
CA ILE A 45 -30.63 -4.29 16.04
C ILE A 45 -31.72 -3.57 16.84
N VAL A 46 -31.45 -3.44 18.15
CA VAL A 46 -32.28 -2.68 19.09
C VAL A 46 -31.76 -1.26 19.19
N THR A 47 -32.60 -0.27 18.92
CA THR A 47 -32.20 1.15 18.98
C THR A 47 -33.41 2.07 19.21
N THR A 48 -33.16 3.37 19.37
CA THR A 48 -34.20 4.40 19.45
C THR A 48 -34.94 4.53 18.11
N ASP A 49 -36.23 4.81 18.17
CA ASP A 49 -37.10 4.99 17.00
C ASP A 49 -37.91 6.29 17.12
N LEU A 50 -38.45 6.73 15.98
CA LEU A 50 -39.30 7.91 15.88
C LEU A 50 -40.45 7.85 16.89
N ARG A 51 -40.94 9.04 17.27
CA ARG A 51 -42.07 9.20 18.21
C ARG A 51 -41.76 8.63 19.61
N GLN A 52 -40.51 8.80 20.06
CA GLN A 52 -40.03 8.36 21.38
C GLN A 52 -40.23 6.86 21.62
N LYS A 53 -40.06 6.05 20.57
CA LYS A 53 -40.19 4.60 20.65
C LYS A 53 -38.82 3.93 20.71
N CYS A 54 -38.83 2.63 21.00
CA CYS A 54 -37.70 1.75 20.79
C CYS A 54 -38.10 0.76 19.70
N THR A 55 -37.19 0.52 18.75
CA THR A 55 -37.34 -0.53 17.75
C THR A 55 -36.41 -1.68 18.10
N GLU A 56 -36.93 -2.90 17.94
CA GLU A 56 -36.14 -4.14 17.99
C GLU A 56 -35.95 -4.73 16.59
N SER A 57 -36.30 -3.97 15.55
CA SER A 57 -36.36 -4.44 14.17
C SER A 57 -35.61 -3.55 13.17
N HIS A 58 -34.55 -2.88 13.61
CA HIS A 58 -33.65 -2.20 12.70
C HIS A 58 -32.75 -3.22 11.96
N THR A 59 -32.65 -3.11 10.64
CA THR A 59 -32.08 -4.13 9.75
C THR A 59 -31.14 -3.54 8.70
N GLY A 60 -30.42 -4.44 8.00
CA GLY A 60 -29.60 -4.10 6.85
C GLY A 60 -28.19 -3.61 7.21
N THR A 61 -27.36 -3.42 6.20
CA THR A 61 -25.99 -2.88 6.36
C THR A 61 -25.98 -1.47 6.94
N SER A 62 -27.07 -0.71 6.75
CA SER A 62 -27.28 0.59 7.36
C SER A 62 -27.29 0.55 8.90
N ALA A 63 -27.61 -0.59 9.52
CA ALA A 63 -27.55 -0.77 10.97
C ALA A 63 -26.14 -1.14 11.47
N SER A 64 -25.27 -1.65 10.59
CA SER A 64 -23.88 -2.02 10.89
C SER A 64 -22.97 -0.80 11.00
N ALA A 65 -23.06 0.13 10.04
CA ALA A 65 -22.20 1.31 10.02
C ALA A 65 -22.28 2.17 11.31
N PRO A 66 -23.45 2.41 11.93
CA PRO A 66 -23.54 3.11 13.21
C PRO A 66 -22.86 2.39 14.38
N LEU A 67 -22.88 1.04 14.41
CA LEU A 67 -22.17 0.28 15.43
C LEU A 67 -20.65 0.45 15.29
N ALA A 68 -20.14 0.35 14.06
CA ALA A 68 -18.74 0.62 13.77
C ALA A 68 -18.36 2.07 14.15
N ALA A 69 -19.20 3.05 13.85
CA ALA A 69 -18.97 4.45 14.25
C ALA A 69 -18.89 4.60 15.78
N GLY A 70 -19.73 3.89 16.54
CA GLY A 70 -19.65 3.85 18.00
C GLY A 70 -18.32 3.25 18.50
N ILE A 71 -17.86 2.15 17.91
CA ILE A 71 -16.57 1.53 18.25
C ILE A 71 -15.40 2.47 17.91
N ILE A 72 -15.44 3.13 16.75
CA ILE A 72 -14.45 4.13 16.34
C ILE A 72 -14.41 5.30 17.32
N ALA A 73 -15.57 5.74 17.84
CA ALA A 73 -15.62 6.79 18.85
C ALA A 73 -14.92 6.39 20.16
N LEU A 74 -15.12 5.16 20.64
CA LEU A 74 -14.40 4.61 21.80
C LEU A 74 -12.88 4.55 21.54
N THR A 75 -12.50 4.16 20.33
CA THR A 75 -11.09 4.08 19.93
C THR A 75 -10.43 5.46 19.88
N LEU A 76 -11.14 6.48 19.38
CA LEU A 76 -10.70 7.88 19.40
C LEU A 76 -10.66 8.47 20.81
N GLU A 77 -11.54 8.03 21.71
CA GLU A 77 -11.46 8.43 23.12
C GLU A 77 -10.16 7.93 23.76
N ALA A 78 -9.76 6.69 23.44
CA ALA A 78 -8.51 6.10 23.92
C ALA A 78 -7.27 6.79 23.33
N ASN A 79 -7.33 7.25 22.08
CA ASN A 79 -6.27 8.03 21.45
C ASN A 79 -6.83 9.05 20.45
N LYS A 80 -6.87 10.32 20.88
CA LYS A 80 -7.41 11.44 20.08
C LYS A 80 -6.49 11.89 18.93
N ASN A 81 -5.26 11.40 18.89
CA ASN A 81 -4.27 11.77 17.88
C ASN A 81 -4.28 10.84 16.66
N LEU A 82 -5.14 9.81 16.66
CA LEU A 82 -5.27 8.90 15.52
C LEU A 82 -5.75 9.66 14.28
N THR A 83 -5.01 9.50 13.19
CA THR A 83 -5.44 9.96 11.87
C THR A 83 -6.51 9.04 11.28
N TRP A 84 -7.13 9.46 10.18
CA TRP A 84 -8.10 8.63 9.46
C TRP A 84 -7.49 7.32 8.95
N ARG A 85 -6.20 7.31 8.59
CA ARG A 85 -5.45 6.11 8.18
C ARG A 85 -5.13 5.22 9.36
N ASP A 86 -4.69 5.79 10.49
CA ASP A 86 -4.44 5.03 11.71
C ASP A 86 -5.67 4.22 12.11
N MET A 87 -6.87 4.82 12.03
CA MET A 87 -8.12 4.13 12.32
C MET A 87 -8.34 2.91 11.40
N GLN A 88 -8.04 3.02 10.09
CA GLN A 88 -8.15 1.89 9.17
C GLN A 88 -7.10 0.80 9.49
N HIS A 89 -5.85 1.18 9.80
CA HIS A 89 -4.81 0.24 10.23
C HIS A 89 -5.22 -0.53 11.49
N LEU A 90 -5.78 0.16 12.49
CA LEU A 90 -6.30 -0.48 13.71
C LEU A 90 -7.38 -1.51 13.38
N VAL A 91 -8.33 -1.18 12.49
CA VAL A 91 -9.37 -2.11 12.04
C VAL A 91 -8.76 -3.34 11.38
N VAL A 92 -7.82 -3.18 10.44
CA VAL A 92 -7.14 -4.29 9.75
C VAL A 92 -6.43 -5.22 10.74
N GLN A 93 -5.78 -4.67 11.76
CA GLN A 93 -4.97 -5.44 12.70
C GLN A 93 -5.77 -6.11 13.81
N THR A 94 -6.95 -5.59 14.15
CA THR A 94 -7.70 -6.03 15.34
C THR A 94 -8.96 -6.83 15.02
N SER A 95 -9.49 -6.71 13.80
CA SER A 95 -10.70 -7.43 13.39
C SER A 95 -10.54 -8.96 13.48
N LYS A 96 -11.65 -9.65 13.75
CA LYS A 96 -11.66 -11.09 14.05
C LYS A 96 -12.42 -11.87 12.98
N PRO A 97 -11.74 -12.76 12.24
CA PRO A 97 -12.39 -13.71 11.33
C PRO A 97 -13.16 -14.82 12.05
N ALA A 98 -12.90 -15.04 13.34
CA ALA A 98 -13.48 -16.12 14.11
C ALA A 98 -15.02 -16.02 14.16
N HIS A 99 -15.69 -17.17 14.11
CA HIS A 99 -17.15 -17.28 14.15
C HIS A 99 -17.92 -16.60 13.00
N LEU A 100 -17.22 -16.24 11.91
CA LEU A 100 -17.83 -15.73 10.69
C LEU A 100 -17.69 -16.77 9.56
N ASN A 101 -18.82 -17.25 9.07
CA ASN A 101 -18.93 -18.25 8.02
C ASN A 101 -18.98 -17.56 6.66
N ALA A 102 -17.95 -17.76 5.84
CA ALA A 102 -17.90 -17.39 4.43
C ALA A 102 -17.07 -18.41 3.65
N ASN A 103 -17.43 -18.64 2.39
CA ASN A 103 -16.75 -19.59 1.53
C ASN A 103 -15.49 -19.02 0.86
N ASP A 104 -15.26 -17.71 0.99
CA ASP A 104 -14.23 -16.97 0.25
C ASP A 104 -13.10 -16.44 1.15
N TRP A 105 -12.99 -16.94 2.40
CA TRP A 105 -11.85 -16.62 3.27
C TRP A 105 -10.55 -17.04 2.61
N ALA A 106 -9.68 -16.07 2.34
CA ALA A 106 -8.33 -16.29 1.84
C ALA A 106 -7.31 -15.69 2.82
N THR A 107 -6.09 -16.22 2.82
CA THR A 107 -4.97 -15.65 3.58
C THR A 107 -4.14 -14.78 2.63
N ASN A 108 -3.92 -13.52 2.99
CA ASN A 108 -3.13 -12.60 2.19
C ASN A 108 -1.61 -12.79 2.40
N GLY A 109 -0.78 -12.02 1.69
CA GLY A 109 0.68 -12.16 1.67
C GLY A 109 1.36 -11.94 3.03
N VAL A 110 0.69 -11.25 3.96
CA VAL A 110 1.18 -11.00 5.33
C VAL A 110 0.50 -11.88 6.37
N GLY A 111 -0.21 -12.93 5.95
CA GLY A 111 -0.76 -13.95 6.85
C GLY A 111 -2.11 -13.61 7.49
N ARG A 112 -2.82 -12.58 7.02
CA ARG A 112 -4.16 -12.22 7.53
C ARG A 112 -5.26 -12.88 6.71
N LYS A 113 -6.29 -13.39 7.39
CA LYS A 113 -7.50 -13.86 6.71
C LYS A 113 -8.37 -12.67 6.30
N VAL A 114 -8.81 -12.65 5.05
CA VAL A 114 -9.68 -11.63 4.47
C VAL A 114 -10.77 -12.28 3.61
N SER A 115 -11.97 -11.69 3.60
CA SER A 115 -13.14 -12.12 2.82
C SER A 115 -13.76 -10.90 2.13
N HIS A 116 -14.28 -11.06 0.91
CA HIS A 116 -15.00 -9.99 0.22
C HIS A 116 -16.34 -9.70 0.88
N SER A 117 -16.93 -10.67 1.61
CA SER A 117 -18.13 -10.46 2.41
C SER A 117 -17.83 -9.71 3.70
N TYR A 118 -16.69 -10.00 4.36
CA TYR A 118 -16.43 -9.54 5.73
C TYR A 118 -15.24 -8.60 5.93
N GLY A 119 -14.47 -8.29 4.89
CA GLY A 119 -13.15 -7.66 5.03
C GLY A 119 -12.25 -8.50 5.92
N TYR A 120 -11.58 -7.85 6.88
CA TYR A 120 -10.72 -8.50 7.88
C TYR A 120 -11.49 -9.19 9.03
N GLY A 121 -12.83 -9.12 9.02
CA GLY A 121 -13.70 -9.79 9.98
C GLY A 121 -14.46 -8.83 10.89
N LEU A 122 -14.93 -9.36 12.02
CA LEU A 122 -15.76 -8.62 12.96
C LEU A 122 -14.93 -7.59 13.73
N LEU A 123 -15.42 -6.36 13.87
CA LEU A 123 -14.79 -5.34 14.73
C LEU A 123 -14.76 -5.81 16.19
N ASP A 124 -13.61 -5.62 16.83
CA ASP A 124 -13.38 -5.93 18.24
C ASP A 124 -13.03 -4.63 18.98
N ALA A 125 -14.01 -4.06 19.68
CA ALA A 125 -13.86 -2.78 20.36
C ALA A 125 -12.76 -2.81 21.44
N GLY A 126 -12.63 -3.91 22.17
CA GLY A 126 -11.61 -4.07 23.21
C GLY A 126 -10.21 -4.10 22.62
N ALA A 127 -10.02 -4.87 21.54
CA ALA A 127 -8.74 -4.94 20.83
C ALA A 127 -8.39 -3.60 20.16
N MET A 128 -9.34 -2.92 19.54
CA MET A 128 -9.13 -1.60 18.93
C MET A 128 -8.68 -0.55 19.95
N VAL A 129 -9.40 -0.43 21.07
CA VAL A 129 -9.06 0.50 22.16
C VAL A 129 -7.69 0.18 22.77
N THR A 130 -7.40 -1.11 23.01
CA THR A 130 -6.12 -1.54 23.59
C THR A 130 -4.95 -1.22 22.67
N LEU A 131 -5.08 -1.49 21.37
CA LEU A 131 -4.02 -1.19 20.40
C LEU A 131 -3.84 0.32 20.18
N ALA A 132 -4.93 1.09 20.22
CA ALA A 132 -4.91 2.54 20.06
C ALA A 132 -4.09 3.28 21.12
N GLN A 133 -4.09 2.81 22.37
CA GLN A 133 -3.40 3.46 23.50
C GLN A 133 -1.89 3.61 23.28
N ASN A 134 -1.26 2.64 22.61
CA ASN A 134 0.18 2.63 22.30
C ASN A 134 0.45 2.71 20.80
N TRP A 135 -0.52 3.20 20.01
CA TRP A 135 -0.39 3.29 18.57
C TRP A 135 0.57 4.41 18.17
N THR A 136 1.53 4.09 17.31
CA THR A 136 2.39 5.09 16.66
C THR A 136 1.79 5.47 15.32
N THR A 137 1.52 6.77 15.12
CA THR A 137 0.95 7.29 13.87
C THR A 137 1.77 6.86 12.66
N VAL A 138 1.09 6.36 11.63
CA VAL A 138 1.75 5.91 10.41
C VAL A 138 2.41 7.08 9.65
N PRO A 139 3.50 6.81 8.89
CA PRO A 139 4.15 7.85 8.07
C PRO A 139 3.21 8.52 7.06
N PRO A 140 3.61 9.66 6.48
CA PRO A 140 2.84 10.33 5.42
C PRO A 140 2.44 9.38 4.30
N GLN A 141 1.20 9.50 3.84
CA GLN A 141 0.69 8.66 2.76
C GLN A 141 1.43 8.96 1.46
N ARG A 142 1.96 7.93 0.82
CA ARG A 142 2.53 7.98 -0.53
C ARG A 142 1.53 7.45 -1.54
N LYS A 143 1.64 7.93 -2.77
CA LYS A 143 0.80 7.52 -3.90
C LYS A 143 1.68 7.26 -5.12
N CYS A 144 1.78 6.00 -5.53
CA CYS A 144 2.48 5.59 -6.74
C CYS A 144 1.44 5.32 -7.84
N ILE A 145 1.62 5.92 -9.02
CA ILE A 145 0.71 5.81 -10.16
C ILE A 145 1.46 5.13 -11.30
N ILE A 146 0.92 4.03 -11.82
CA ILE A 146 1.58 3.20 -12.82
C ILE A 146 0.59 2.93 -13.95
N ASP A 147 0.88 3.46 -15.14
CA ASP A 147 0.14 3.10 -16.35
C ASP A 147 0.64 1.76 -16.89
N ILE A 148 -0.27 0.80 -17.02
CA ILE A 148 0.08 -0.60 -17.27
C ILE A 148 0.08 -0.92 -18.78
N LEU A 149 -0.91 -0.40 -19.50
CA LEU A 149 -1.10 -0.70 -20.92
C LEU A 149 -0.27 0.22 -21.81
N THR A 150 0.37 -0.38 -22.81
CA THR A 150 1.01 0.33 -23.93
C THR A 150 0.10 0.42 -25.15
N GLU A 151 -0.92 -0.45 -25.23
CA GLU A 151 -1.88 -0.54 -26.32
C GLU A 151 -3.21 -1.12 -25.80
N PRO A 152 -4.35 -0.85 -26.46
CA PRO A 152 -5.62 -1.48 -26.12
C PRO A 152 -5.56 -3.00 -26.25
N LYS A 153 -6.30 -3.72 -25.41
CA LYS A 153 -6.38 -5.19 -25.42
C LYS A 153 -7.82 -5.65 -25.61
N ASP A 154 -8.02 -6.57 -26.55
CA ASP A 154 -9.30 -7.26 -26.72
C ASP A 154 -9.61 -8.09 -25.48
N ILE A 155 -10.85 -8.00 -24.98
CA ILE A 155 -11.28 -8.75 -23.79
C ILE A 155 -11.72 -10.16 -24.19
N GLY A 156 -12.49 -10.28 -25.27
CA GLY A 156 -13.08 -11.55 -25.72
C GLY A 156 -13.74 -12.35 -24.59
N LYS A 157 -13.37 -13.64 -24.48
CA LYS A 157 -13.83 -14.55 -23.40
C LYS A 157 -13.03 -14.39 -22.10
N ARG A 158 -11.72 -14.17 -22.20
CA ARG A 158 -10.81 -13.97 -21.06
C ARG A 158 -9.61 -13.15 -21.53
N LEU A 159 -9.27 -12.13 -20.74
CA LEU A 159 -8.07 -11.32 -20.88
C LEU A 159 -7.27 -11.38 -19.58
N GLU A 160 -5.95 -11.52 -19.73
CA GLU A 160 -5.00 -11.47 -18.64
C GLU A 160 -3.91 -10.44 -18.97
N VAL A 161 -3.67 -9.50 -18.06
CA VAL A 161 -2.63 -8.47 -18.20
C VAL A 161 -1.65 -8.62 -17.04
N ARG A 162 -0.41 -8.97 -17.35
CA ARG A 162 0.68 -9.10 -16.38
C ARG A 162 1.63 -7.91 -16.49
N LYS A 163 2.05 -7.38 -15.35
CA LYS A 163 3.04 -6.30 -15.31
C LYS A 163 3.88 -6.41 -14.04
N THR A 164 5.19 -6.52 -14.21
CA THR A 164 6.15 -6.32 -13.12
C THR A 164 6.32 -4.83 -12.86
N VAL A 165 6.19 -4.42 -11.60
CA VAL A 165 6.31 -3.02 -11.15
C VAL A 165 7.33 -2.89 -10.02
N THR A 166 8.01 -1.75 -9.98
CA THR A 166 8.98 -1.41 -8.93
C THR A 166 8.35 -0.62 -7.78
N ALA A 167 7.04 -0.39 -7.82
CA ALA A 167 6.32 0.43 -6.84
C ALA A 167 7.00 1.78 -6.57
N CYS A 168 7.37 2.48 -7.66
CA CYS A 168 8.06 3.78 -7.64
C CYS A 168 9.41 3.77 -6.90
N LEU A 169 10.16 2.65 -6.94
CA LEU A 169 11.52 2.58 -6.40
C LEU A 169 12.39 3.74 -6.92
N GLY A 170 13.09 4.41 -5.99
CA GLY A 170 13.94 5.56 -6.28
C GLY A 170 13.22 6.92 -6.19
N GLU A 171 11.89 6.93 -6.09
CA GLU A 171 11.09 8.15 -6.03
C GLU A 171 10.52 8.43 -4.63
N PRO A 172 10.16 9.68 -4.29
CA PRO A 172 9.46 9.99 -3.03
C PRO A 172 8.13 9.26 -2.85
N SER A 173 7.53 8.79 -3.94
CA SER A 173 6.30 7.98 -3.97
C SER A 173 6.54 6.48 -3.80
N HIS A 174 7.78 6.04 -3.52
CA HIS A 174 8.11 4.63 -3.30
C HIS A 174 7.28 4.02 -2.16
N ILE A 175 6.68 2.85 -2.38
CA ILE A 175 5.86 2.13 -1.40
C ILE A 175 6.42 0.72 -1.25
N THR A 176 6.65 0.31 -0.01
CA THR A 176 6.99 -1.08 0.37
C THR A 176 5.97 -1.70 1.32
N ARG A 177 5.02 -0.90 1.81
CA ARG A 177 3.95 -1.35 2.71
C ARG A 177 2.63 -0.73 2.25
N LEU A 178 1.85 -1.55 1.57
CA LEU A 178 0.62 -1.14 0.88
C LEU A 178 -0.53 -0.88 1.88
N GLU A 179 -1.41 0.06 1.56
CA GLU A 179 -2.68 0.31 2.25
C GLU A 179 -3.84 -0.02 1.30
N HIS A 180 -4.07 0.83 0.31
CA HIS A 180 -5.09 0.64 -0.71
C HIS A 180 -4.43 0.42 -2.07
N ALA A 181 -4.98 -0.49 -2.87
CA ALA A 181 -4.68 -0.57 -4.30
C ALA A 181 -5.93 -0.24 -5.11
N GLN A 182 -5.75 0.50 -6.21
CA GLN A 182 -6.81 0.73 -7.18
C GLN A 182 -6.37 0.23 -8.55
N ALA A 183 -7.25 -0.51 -9.23
CA ALA A 183 -7.19 -0.70 -10.67
C ALA A 183 -8.18 0.26 -11.33
N ARG A 184 -7.68 1.34 -11.94
CA ARG A 184 -8.50 2.29 -12.68
C ARG A 184 -8.63 1.81 -14.11
N LEU A 185 -9.84 1.38 -14.47
CA LEU A 185 -10.10 0.72 -15.75
C LEU A 185 -10.99 1.60 -16.63
N THR A 186 -10.57 1.76 -17.88
CA THR A 186 -11.44 2.22 -18.97
C THR A 186 -11.60 1.07 -19.94
N LEU A 187 -12.83 0.59 -20.10
CA LEU A 187 -13.15 -0.52 -21.01
C LEU A 187 -14.54 -0.34 -21.62
N SER A 188 -14.69 -0.82 -22.85
CA SER A 188 -15.98 -1.06 -23.49
C SER A 188 -16.38 -2.52 -23.31
N TYR A 189 -17.67 -2.80 -23.17
CA TYR A 189 -18.20 -4.16 -23.18
C TYR A 189 -19.69 -4.15 -23.51
N ASN A 190 -20.16 -5.08 -24.34
CA ASN A 190 -21.56 -5.12 -24.80
C ASN A 190 -22.55 -5.49 -23.68
N ARG A 191 -22.12 -6.23 -22.65
CA ARG A 191 -22.94 -6.56 -21.47
C ARG A 191 -22.11 -6.59 -20.19
N ARG A 192 -22.06 -5.47 -19.49
CA ARG A 192 -21.16 -5.25 -18.34
C ARG A 192 -21.33 -6.24 -17.18
N GLY A 193 -22.55 -6.70 -16.91
CA GLY A 193 -22.84 -7.65 -15.84
C GLY A 193 -22.27 -9.05 -16.01
N ASP A 194 -21.81 -9.40 -17.22
CA ASP A 194 -21.15 -10.68 -17.49
C ASP A 194 -19.65 -10.66 -17.22
N LEU A 195 -19.09 -9.51 -16.82
CA LEU A 195 -17.69 -9.41 -16.46
C LEU A 195 -17.48 -9.82 -15.01
N ALA A 196 -16.47 -10.65 -14.77
CA ALA A 196 -15.78 -10.72 -13.49
C ALA A 196 -14.34 -10.20 -13.66
N ILE A 197 -13.88 -9.42 -12.69
CA ILE A 197 -12.58 -8.76 -12.73
C ILE A 197 -11.82 -9.09 -11.45
N HIS A 198 -10.58 -9.53 -11.59
CA HIS A 198 -9.72 -9.88 -10.48
C HIS A 198 -8.36 -9.20 -10.60
N LEU A 199 -7.75 -8.88 -9.46
CA LEU A 199 -6.40 -8.36 -9.37
C LEU A 199 -5.60 -9.24 -8.41
N VAL A 200 -4.46 -9.72 -8.86
CA VAL A 200 -3.53 -10.54 -8.06
C VAL A 200 -2.31 -9.71 -7.74
N SER A 201 -1.97 -9.61 -6.44
CA SER A 201 -0.75 -8.95 -5.98
C SER A 201 0.50 -9.81 -6.21
N PRO A 202 1.72 -9.23 -6.14
CA PRO A 202 2.96 -9.98 -6.24
C PRO A 202 3.12 -11.09 -5.20
N MET A 203 2.47 -10.94 -4.04
CA MET A 203 2.46 -11.94 -2.96
C MET A 203 1.38 -13.02 -3.14
N GLY A 204 0.62 -12.98 -4.24
CA GLY A 204 -0.39 -14.00 -4.59
C GLY A 204 -1.79 -13.74 -4.06
N THR A 205 -2.05 -12.58 -3.43
CA THR A 205 -3.38 -12.23 -2.93
C THR A 205 -4.30 -11.86 -4.09
N ARG A 206 -5.36 -12.65 -4.29
CA ARG A 206 -6.33 -12.46 -5.36
C ARG A 206 -7.58 -11.72 -4.87
N SER A 207 -7.75 -10.49 -5.34
CA SER A 207 -8.89 -9.63 -5.04
C SER A 207 -9.91 -9.65 -6.16
N THR A 208 -11.17 -9.98 -5.87
CA THR A 208 -12.30 -9.78 -6.78
C THR A 208 -12.69 -8.30 -6.77
N LEU A 209 -12.36 -7.61 -7.85
CA LEU A 209 -12.69 -6.19 -8.08
C LEU A 209 -14.14 -6.02 -8.54
N LEU A 210 -14.64 -6.97 -9.33
CA LEU A 210 -16.02 -7.02 -9.80
C LEU A 210 -16.44 -8.49 -9.89
N ALA A 211 -17.54 -8.84 -9.24
CA ALA A 211 -18.21 -10.11 -9.47
C ALA A 211 -19.27 -9.94 -10.58
N ALA A 212 -19.68 -11.05 -11.19
CA ALA A 212 -20.77 -11.04 -12.16
C ALA A 212 -22.06 -10.47 -11.53
N ARG A 213 -22.77 -9.62 -12.29
CA ARG A 213 -24.00 -8.96 -11.87
C ARG A 213 -25.11 -9.32 -12.87
N PRO A 214 -25.92 -10.36 -12.62
CA PRO A 214 -26.89 -10.88 -13.58
C PRO A 214 -27.90 -9.84 -14.11
N HIS A 215 -28.17 -8.79 -13.33
CA HIS A 215 -29.13 -7.74 -13.67
C HIS A 215 -28.50 -6.50 -14.34
N ASP A 216 -27.18 -6.46 -14.53
CA ASP A 216 -26.50 -5.34 -15.20
C ASP A 216 -26.34 -5.63 -16.69
N TYR A 217 -27.32 -5.21 -17.49
CA TYR A 217 -27.35 -5.39 -18.95
C TYR A 217 -26.74 -4.20 -19.71
N SER A 218 -26.07 -3.26 -19.02
CA SER A 218 -25.52 -2.04 -19.63
C SER A 218 -24.39 -2.35 -20.63
N ALA A 219 -24.34 -1.55 -21.70
CA ALA A 219 -23.27 -1.55 -22.69
C ALA A 219 -22.28 -0.38 -22.50
N ASP A 220 -22.41 0.39 -21.41
CA ASP A 220 -21.61 1.60 -21.17
C ASP A 220 -20.16 1.29 -20.75
N GLY A 221 -19.87 0.02 -20.44
CA GLY A 221 -18.59 -0.41 -19.91
C GLY A 221 -18.22 0.30 -18.60
N PHE A 222 -16.93 0.58 -18.43
CA PHE A 222 -16.40 1.38 -17.33
C PHE A 222 -15.54 2.50 -17.88
N ASN A 223 -15.66 3.71 -17.32
CA ASN A 223 -14.90 4.88 -17.74
C ASN A 223 -14.05 5.39 -16.57
N ASP A 224 -12.74 5.16 -16.63
CA ASP A 224 -11.75 5.48 -15.58
C ASP A 224 -12.23 5.06 -14.16
N TRP A 225 -12.93 3.93 -14.07
CA TRP A 225 -13.54 3.48 -12.83
C TRP A 225 -12.47 2.87 -11.93
N ALA A 226 -12.28 3.46 -10.74
CA ALA A 226 -11.26 3.06 -9.80
C ALA A 226 -11.73 1.92 -8.89
N PHE A 227 -11.66 0.67 -9.34
CA PHE A 227 -11.91 -0.48 -8.46
C PHE A 227 -10.85 -0.54 -7.37
N MET A 228 -11.26 -0.63 -6.10
CA MET A 228 -10.35 -0.56 -4.96
C MET A 228 -10.33 -1.88 -4.20
N THR A 229 -9.15 -2.29 -3.73
CA THR A 229 -9.00 -3.42 -2.82
C THR A 229 -8.20 -3.05 -1.57
N THR A 230 -8.66 -3.58 -0.43
CA THR A 230 -7.99 -3.53 0.88
C THR A 230 -7.28 -4.85 1.21
N HIS A 231 -7.42 -5.90 0.39
CA HIS A 231 -7.02 -7.27 0.79
C HIS A 231 -5.50 -7.46 0.85
N SER A 232 -4.75 -6.65 0.10
CA SER A 232 -3.28 -6.63 0.10
C SER A 232 -2.68 -5.63 1.10
N TRP A 233 -3.44 -5.22 2.11
CA TRP A 233 -2.92 -4.31 3.15
C TRP A 233 -1.68 -4.91 3.84
N ASP A 234 -0.68 -4.07 4.02
CA ASP A 234 0.69 -4.33 4.50
C ASP A 234 1.58 -5.19 3.59
N GLU A 235 1.13 -5.63 2.42
CA GLU A 235 1.98 -6.33 1.46
C GLU A 235 3.03 -5.39 0.85
N ASP A 236 4.16 -5.96 0.41
CA ASP A 236 5.09 -5.28 -0.50
C ASP A 236 4.50 -5.33 -1.92
N PRO A 237 4.17 -4.17 -2.54
CA PRO A 237 3.56 -4.16 -3.85
C PRO A 237 4.57 -4.27 -5.01
N SER A 238 5.87 -4.42 -4.75
CA SER A 238 6.86 -4.65 -5.80
C SER A 238 6.78 -6.08 -6.35
N GLY A 239 6.86 -6.22 -7.67
CA GLY A 239 6.81 -7.50 -8.37
C GLY A 239 5.69 -7.56 -9.40
N GLU A 240 5.27 -8.77 -9.79
CA GLU A 240 4.27 -8.97 -10.84
C GLU A 240 2.84 -8.81 -10.30
N TRP A 241 2.10 -7.87 -10.88
CA TRP A 241 0.65 -7.76 -10.74
C TRP A 241 -0.04 -8.41 -11.93
N VAL A 242 -1.17 -9.08 -11.67
CA VAL A 242 -1.99 -9.73 -12.71
C VAL A 242 -3.42 -9.20 -12.64
N LEU A 243 -3.91 -8.59 -13.73
CA LEU A 243 -5.32 -8.26 -13.91
C LEU A 243 -5.98 -9.34 -14.77
N GLU A 244 -7.06 -9.92 -14.27
CA GLU A 244 -7.88 -10.89 -14.99
C GLU A 244 -9.25 -10.27 -15.28
N ILE A 245 -9.69 -10.32 -16.54
CA ILE A 245 -11.04 -9.96 -16.95
C ILE A 245 -11.64 -11.16 -17.67
N GLU A 246 -12.75 -11.68 -17.17
CA GLU A 246 -13.41 -12.86 -17.73
C GLU A 246 -14.88 -12.60 -18.02
N ASN A 247 -15.37 -13.22 -19.09
CA ASN A 247 -16.79 -13.31 -19.39
C ASN A 247 -17.36 -14.57 -18.74
N THR A 248 -18.19 -14.37 -17.71
CA THR A 248 -18.80 -15.45 -16.92
C THR A 248 -20.01 -16.07 -17.60
N SER A 249 -20.47 -15.55 -18.74
CA SER A 249 -21.60 -16.12 -19.48
C SER A 249 -21.15 -16.92 -20.71
N GLU A 250 -22.05 -17.78 -21.21
CA GLU A 250 -21.86 -18.52 -22.46
C GLU A 250 -22.08 -17.64 -23.71
N ALA A 251 -22.52 -16.39 -23.53
CA ALA A 251 -22.73 -15.47 -24.64
C ALA A 251 -21.38 -15.04 -25.24
N ASN A 252 -21.33 -14.87 -26.56
CA ASN A 252 -20.18 -14.31 -27.28
C ASN A 252 -20.11 -12.79 -27.10
N ASN A 253 -19.85 -12.35 -25.87
CA ASN A 253 -19.64 -10.96 -25.52
C ASN A 253 -18.29 -10.45 -26.05
N TYR A 254 -18.20 -9.14 -26.26
CA TYR A 254 -17.05 -8.48 -26.86
C TYR A 254 -16.82 -7.09 -26.25
N GLY A 255 -15.57 -6.65 -26.29
CA GLY A 255 -15.17 -5.34 -25.80
C GLY A 255 -13.66 -5.21 -25.66
N THR A 256 -13.21 -4.01 -25.32
CA THR A 256 -11.79 -3.66 -25.34
C THR A 256 -11.43 -2.93 -24.06
N LEU A 257 -10.34 -3.36 -23.42
CA LEU A 257 -9.69 -2.63 -22.34
C LEU A 257 -8.74 -1.60 -22.97
N THR A 258 -8.99 -0.32 -22.75
CA THR A 258 -8.21 0.78 -23.35
C THR A 258 -7.29 1.48 -22.36
N LYS A 259 -7.61 1.42 -21.06
CA LYS A 259 -6.76 1.97 -20.00
C LYS A 259 -6.79 1.07 -18.77
N PHE A 260 -5.61 0.83 -18.21
CA PHE A 260 -5.43 0.28 -16.87
C PHE A 260 -4.31 1.06 -16.19
N THR A 261 -4.68 1.84 -15.17
CA THR A 261 -3.74 2.49 -14.26
C THR A 261 -3.81 1.79 -12.90
N LEU A 262 -2.70 1.22 -12.45
CA LEU A 262 -2.53 0.72 -11.10
C LEU A 262 -2.13 1.89 -10.20
N VAL A 263 -2.93 2.17 -9.18
CA VAL A 263 -2.64 3.21 -8.19
C VAL A 263 -2.44 2.55 -6.84
N LEU A 264 -1.25 2.70 -6.29
CA LEU A 264 -0.85 2.15 -5.00
C LEU A 264 -0.80 3.28 -3.97
N TYR A 265 -1.43 3.07 -2.83
CA TYR A 265 -1.34 3.95 -1.66
C TYR A 265 -0.65 3.21 -0.54
N GLY A 266 0.21 3.88 0.20
CA GLY A 266 0.85 3.25 1.35
C GLY A 266 2.00 4.04 1.90
N THR A 267 2.95 3.32 2.48
CA THR A 267 4.14 3.90 3.09
C THR A 267 5.38 3.14 2.63
N ALA A 268 6.53 3.73 2.87
CA ALA A 268 7.78 3.01 3.01
C ALA A 268 8.31 3.32 4.41
N PRO A 269 9.21 2.49 4.98
CA PRO A 269 10.00 2.90 6.12
C PRO A 269 10.53 4.29 5.86
N GLU A 270 10.43 5.17 6.87
CA GLU A 270 11.36 6.27 6.91
C GLU A 270 12.73 5.61 7.06
N GLY A 271 13.42 5.44 5.93
CA GLY A 271 14.88 5.44 5.97
C GLY A 271 15.31 6.68 6.75
N PRO A 272 16.53 6.72 7.31
CA PRO A 272 17.03 7.96 7.88
C PRO A 272 16.69 9.06 6.87
N HIS A 273 15.93 10.06 7.31
CA HIS A 273 15.79 11.30 6.57
C HIS A 273 17.22 11.82 6.43
N THR A 274 17.95 11.38 5.41
CA THR A 274 18.74 12.33 4.67
C THR A 274 17.65 13.16 4.00
N PRO A 275 17.40 14.41 4.46
CA PRO A 275 16.97 15.41 3.51
C PRO A 275 17.84 15.29 2.24
N PRO A 276 17.50 15.95 1.12
CA PRO A 276 18.57 16.34 0.22
C PRO A 276 19.48 17.27 1.04
N GLU A 277 20.36 16.70 1.87
CA GLU A 277 21.55 17.36 2.33
C GLU A 277 22.14 17.84 1.02
N SER A 278 22.29 19.16 0.93
CA SER A 278 23.18 19.80 -0.03
C SER A 278 24.30 18.82 -0.32
N SER A 279 24.51 18.47 -1.59
CA SER A 279 25.31 17.34 -2.06
C SER A 279 26.79 17.37 -1.67
N GLY A 280 27.15 18.13 -0.62
CA GLY A 280 28.45 18.38 -0.06
C GLY A 280 29.39 18.90 -1.12
N CYS A 281 28.88 19.32 -2.27
CA CYS A 281 29.65 19.42 -3.49
C CYS A 281 29.84 20.89 -3.84
N LYS A 282 31.06 21.36 -3.61
CA LYS A 282 31.50 22.71 -3.94
C LYS A 282 31.67 22.90 -5.45
N THR A 283 32.00 21.84 -6.20
CA THR A 283 32.26 21.94 -7.65
C THR A 283 31.87 20.66 -8.39
N LEU A 284 31.10 20.82 -9.47
CA LEU A 284 30.61 19.76 -10.34
C LEU A 284 31.28 19.82 -11.72
N THR A 285 31.47 18.67 -12.35
CA THR A 285 31.84 18.57 -13.77
C THR A 285 30.62 18.80 -14.67
N THR A 286 30.87 19.00 -15.97
CA THR A 286 29.82 19.02 -17.01
C THR A 286 28.99 17.74 -17.08
N SER A 287 29.49 16.62 -16.54
CA SER A 287 28.80 15.33 -16.40
C SER A 287 28.11 15.13 -15.05
N GLN A 288 27.90 16.20 -14.27
CA GLN A 288 27.29 16.18 -12.94
C GLN A 288 28.03 15.30 -11.89
N ALA A 289 29.33 15.06 -12.08
CA ALA A 289 30.17 14.39 -11.09
C ALA A 289 30.79 15.42 -10.13
N CYS A 290 30.79 15.15 -8.83
CA CYS A 290 31.44 16.04 -7.88
C CYS A 290 32.97 15.87 -7.91
N VAL A 291 33.70 16.99 -7.87
CA VAL A 291 35.17 17.01 -7.86
C VAL A 291 35.75 17.67 -6.61
N VAL A 292 35.00 18.56 -5.96
CA VAL A 292 35.44 19.23 -4.73
C VAL A 292 34.29 19.21 -3.73
N CYS A 293 34.57 18.74 -2.52
CA CYS A 293 33.61 18.72 -1.42
C CYS A 293 33.69 19.98 -0.53
N GLU A 294 32.59 20.33 0.13
CA GLU A 294 32.53 21.33 1.19
C GLU A 294 33.28 20.85 2.44
N GLU A 295 33.66 21.78 3.32
CA GLU A 295 34.34 21.43 4.58
C GLU A 295 33.46 20.50 5.43
N GLY A 296 34.05 19.41 5.92
CA GLY A 296 33.34 18.36 6.65
C GLY A 296 32.85 17.19 5.79
N PHE A 297 33.05 17.23 4.46
CA PHE A 297 32.77 16.13 3.55
C PHE A 297 34.04 15.61 2.87
N SER A 298 34.05 14.32 2.52
CA SER A 298 35.11 13.64 1.80
C SER A 298 34.62 13.07 0.49
N LEU A 299 35.43 13.17 -0.57
CA LEU A 299 35.08 12.64 -1.88
C LEU A 299 35.22 11.12 -1.90
N HIS A 300 34.16 10.40 -2.27
CA HIS A 300 34.17 8.97 -2.51
C HIS A 300 33.45 8.66 -3.82
N GLN A 301 34.13 8.05 -4.80
CA GLN A 301 33.52 7.63 -6.07
C GLN A 301 32.65 8.71 -6.76
N LYS A 302 33.14 9.96 -6.79
CA LYS A 302 32.49 11.14 -7.43
C LYS A 302 31.28 11.72 -6.67
N THR A 303 31.06 11.31 -5.42
CA THR A 303 30.08 11.91 -4.51
C THR A 303 30.75 12.34 -3.21
N CYS A 304 30.21 13.37 -2.56
CA CYS A 304 30.71 13.83 -1.27
C CYS A 304 29.95 13.14 -0.15
N VAL A 305 30.67 12.55 0.79
CA VAL A 305 30.13 11.83 1.94
C VAL A 305 30.66 12.44 3.23
N GLN A 306 29.81 12.59 4.24
CA GLN A 306 30.23 13.10 5.54
C GLN A 306 31.11 12.08 6.30
N HIS A 307 30.88 10.78 6.05
CA HIS A 307 31.65 9.68 6.64
C HIS A 307 32.09 8.72 5.53
N CYS A 308 33.38 8.34 5.51
CA CYS A 308 33.88 7.38 4.55
C CYS A 308 33.29 5.97 4.81
N PRO A 309 32.97 5.20 3.76
CA PRO A 309 32.45 3.85 3.90
C PRO A 309 33.48 2.90 4.55
N PRO A 310 33.04 1.75 5.09
CA PRO A 310 33.93 0.75 5.66
C PRO A 310 35.06 0.37 4.69
N GLY A 311 36.29 0.29 5.20
CA GLY A 311 37.49 0.05 4.40
C GLY A 311 38.14 1.32 3.81
N PHE A 312 37.61 2.50 4.10
CA PHE A 312 38.19 3.79 3.71
C PHE A 312 38.32 4.73 4.92
N THR A 313 39.31 5.62 4.88
CA THR A 313 39.50 6.68 5.88
C THR A 313 39.69 8.02 5.15
N PRO A 314 39.17 9.13 5.69
CA PRO A 314 39.36 10.44 5.08
C PRO A 314 40.83 10.86 5.14
N GLN A 315 41.36 11.33 4.02
CA GLN A 315 42.71 11.87 3.92
C GLN A 315 42.69 13.17 3.12
N VAL A 316 43.41 14.18 3.60
CA VAL A 316 43.61 15.42 2.86
C VAL A 316 44.72 15.20 1.84
N LEU A 317 44.36 15.29 0.56
CA LEU A 317 45.26 15.18 -0.57
C LEU A 317 45.25 16.49 -1.36
N ASP A 318 46.42 16.85 -1.91
CA ASP A 318 46.50 17.93 -2.88
C ASP A 318 45.99 17.39 -4.23
N THR A 319 44.87 17.94 -4.70
CA THR A 319 44.30 17.62 -6.00
C THR A 319 44.57 18.75 -6.97
N HIS A 320 45.08 18.40 -8.16
CA HIS A 320 45.36 19.36 -9.23
C HIS A 320 44.17 19.43 -10.18
N TYR A 321 43.59 20.62 -10.34
CA TYR A 321 42.50 20.83 -11.28
C TYR A 321 42.98 21.66 -12.48
N SER A 322 42.77 21.13 -13.69
CA SER A 322 43.07 21.86 -14.92
C SER A 322 41.86 22.71 -15.29
N THR A 323 41.97 24.04 -15.13
CA THR A 323 41.03 24.97 -15.78
C THR A 323 41.63 25.44 -17.11
N GLU A 324 40.80 26.00 -17.99
CA GLU A 324 41.21 26.36 -19.37
C GLU A 324 42.41 27.34 -19.45
N ASN A 325 42.88 27.95 -18.34
CA ASN A 325 44.08 28.80 -18.33
C ASN A 325 44.94 28.79 -17.04
N ASP A 326 44.68 27.94 -16.03
CA ASP A 326 45.60 27.79 -14.88
C ASP A 326 45.36 26.49 -14.07
N VAL A 327 46.39 26.03 -13.34
CA VAL A 327 46.32 24.86 -12.44
C VAL A 327 46.33 25.30 -10.99
N GLU A 328 45.15 25.36 -10.37
CA GLU A 328 45.02 25.64 -8.93
C GLU A 328 45.15 24.34 -8.13
N THR A 329 45.99 24.33 -7.10
CA THR A 329 46.17 23.17 -6.22
C THR A 329 45.22 23.31 -5.04
N ILE A 330 44.22 22.42 -4.96
CA ILE A 330 43.20 22.45 -3.91
C ILE A 330 43.42 21.27 -2.97
N ARG A 331 43.50 21.56 -1.67
CA ARG A 331 43.48 20.55 -0.60
C ARG A 331 42.06 20.00 -0.49
N ALA A 332 41.85 18.77 -0.93
CA ALA A 332 40.57 18.09 -0.86
C ALA A 332 40.64 16.91 0.11
N SER A 333 39.58 16.73 0.90
CA SER A 333 39.41 15.52 1.70
C SER A 333 38.84 14.41 0.80
N VAL A 334 39.52 13.27 0.72
CA VAL A 334 39.16 12.14 -0.13
C VAL A 334 39.14 10.87 0.73
N CYS A 335 38.16 9.99 0.49
CA CYS A 335 38.14 8.68 1.12
C CYS A 335 39.18 7.77 0.47
N THR A 336 40.30 7.56 1.17
CA THR A 336 41.41 6.71 0.74
C THR A 336 41.24 5.31 1.34
N PRO A 337 41.45 4.23 0.56
CA PRO A 337 41.33 2.87 1.08
C PRO A 337 42.33 2.63 2.22
N CYS A 338 41.88 1.89 3.22
CA CYS A 338 42.71 1.44 4.33
C CYS A 338 43.89 0.58 3.85
N HIS A 339 44.91 0.45 4.70
CA HIS A 339 45.99 -0.51 4.46
C HIS A 339 45.42 -1.93 4.28
N SER A 340 46.03 -2.74 3.41
CA SER A 340 45.52 -4.07 3.03
C SER A 340 45.37 -5.05 4.19
N SER A 341 46.02 -4.79 5.32
CA SER A 341 45.90 -5.57 6.55
C SER A 341 44.70 -5.18 7.42
N CYS A 342 43.93 -4.15 7.06
CA CYS A 342 42.81 -3.63 7.84
C CYS A 342 41.46 -3.84 7.11
N ALA A 343 40.42 -4.24 7.85
CA ALA A 343 39.04 -4.19 7.36
C ALA A 343 38.41 -2.80 7.58
N THR A 344 38.74 -2.15 8.69
CA THR A 344 38.44 -0.73 8.96
C THR A 344 39.66 -0.06 9.58
N CYS A 345 39.83 1.24 9.38
CA CYS A 345 41.00 1.98 9.85
C CYS A 345 40.64 3.41 10.24
N GLN A 346 41.47 4.01 11.10
CA GLN A 346 41.44 5.45 11.42
C GLN A 346 42.52 6.24 10.65
N GLY A 347 43.39 5.53 9.93
CA GLY A 347 44.56 6.07 9.24
C GLY A 347 45.10 5.05 8.24
N LEU A 348 46.14 5.42 7.50
CA LEU A 348 46.67 4.60 6.41
C LEU A 348 47.83 3.70 6.82
N ALA A 349 48.37 3.86 8.03
CA ALA A 349 49.44 2.98 8.46
C ALA A 349 48.89 1.59 8.79
N PRO A 350 49.72 0.52 8.67
CA PRO A 350 49.34 -0.82 9.10
C PRO A 350 48.96 -0.90 10.59
N THR A 351 49.39 0.09 11.39
CA THR A 351 49.10 0.21 12.83
C THR A 351 47.78 0.93 13.13
N ASP A 352 47.14 1.55 12.13
CA ASP A 352 45.92 2.34 12.30
C ASP A 352 44.64 1.50 12.05
N CYS A 353 44.75 0.17 12.05
CA CYS A 353 43.61 -0.71 11.89
C CYS A 353 42.69 -0.63 13.12
N LEU A 354 41.40 -0.43 12.86
CA LEU A 354 40.34 -0.56 13.86
C LEU A 354 39.74 -1.97 13.86
N SER A 355 39.84 -2.70 12.74
CA SER A 355 39.46 -4.11 12.64
C SER A 355 40.28 -4.85 11.59
N CYS A 356 40.37 -6.18 11.73
CA CYS A 356 41.09 -7.06 10.82
C CYS A 356 40.15 -7.67 9.77
N PRO A 357 40.63 -7.93 8.53
CA PRO A 357 39.91 -8.71 7.52
C PRO A 357 39.57 -10.11 8.05
N SER A 358 38.38 -10.60 7.71
CA SER A 358 37.97 -11.98 7.96
C SER A 358 38.92 -12.94 7.23
N HIS A 359 39.46 -13.92 7.95
CA HIS A 359 40.35 -14.95 7.41
C HIS A 359 39.64 -15.96 6.50
#